data_AF-A0A963WL58-F1
#
_entry.id   AF-A0A963WL58-F1
#
_cell.length_a   1.000
_cell.length_b   1.000
_cell.length_c   1.000
_cell.angle_alpha   90.00
_cell.angle_beta   90.00
_cell.angle_gamma   90.00
#
_symmetry.space_group_name_H-M   'P 1'
#
loop_
_entity.id
_entity.type
_entity.pdbx_description
1 polymer ?
#
loop_
_entity_poly.entity_id
_entity_poly.type
_entity_poly.pdbx_seq_one_letter_code
_entity_poly.pdbx_strand_id
1 'polypeptide(L)'
;MDQPATLLADVEDRIAHAASLARRDVEDVTLIAISKTHPAEAIVPLIETGQRVFGENRVQEAQGKWPELQERYPDIELHLVGQLQSNKADDAVALFDCIHSLDRS
;
A
#
# COMPACT_ATOMS: atom_id res chain seq x y z
N MET A 1 9.17 9.37 -20.34
CA MET A 1 9.44 8.45 -19.22
C MET A 1 8.67 9.06 -18.08
N ASP A 2 7.42 8.60 -17.88
CA ASP A 2 6.51 9.25 -16.92
C ASP A 2 7.05 9.04 -15.51
N GLN A 3 7.20 10.14 -14.78
CA GLN A 3 7.70 10.08 -13.42
C GLN A 3 6.61 9.55 -12.48
N PRO A 4 6.95 8.79 -11.43
CA PRO A 4 5.98 8.22 -10.49
C PRO A 4 5.07 9.30 -9.87
N ALA A 5 5.58 10.52 -9.68
CA ALA A 5 4.80 11.67 -9.23
C ALA A 5 3.62 12.01 -10.16
N THR A 6 3.84 11.96 -11.48
CA THR A 6 2.81 12.26 -12.48
C THR A 6 1.72 11.19 -12.46
N LEU A 7 2.11 9.92 -12.33
CA LEU A 7 1.17 8.81 -12.27
C LEU A 7 0.32 8.81 -10.99
N LEU A 8 0.89 9.22 -9.86
CA LEU A 8 0.15 9.35 -8.61
C LEU A 8 -0.90 10.44 -8.70
N ALA A 9 -0.51 11.65 -9.15
CA ALA A 9 -1.42 12.78 -9.30
C ALA A 9 -2.61 12.45 -10.23
N ASP A 10 -2.36 11.77 -11.35
CA ASP A 10 -3.42 11.33 -12.27
C ASP A 10 -4.43 10.39 -11.60
N VAL A 11 -3.98 9.52 -10.69
CA VAL A 11 -4.87 8.61 -9.94
C VAL A 11 -5.64 9.38 -8.87
N GLU A 12 -5.00 10.30 -8.15
CA GLU A 12 -5.62 11.16 -7.15
C GLU A 12 -6.74 12.03 -7.77
N ASP A 13 -6.48 12.62 -8.94
CA ASP A 13 -7.46 13.41 -9.69
C ASP A 13 -8.69 12.57 -10.08
N ARG A 14 -8.46 11.32 -10.50
CA ARG A 14 -9.55 10.38 -10.83
C ARG A 14 -10.36 10.01 -9.61
N ILE A 15 -9.72 9.82 -8.45
CA ILE A 15 -10.41 9.54 -7.19
C ILE A 15 -11.25 10.75 -6.78
N ALA A 16 -10.68 11.97 -6.82
CA ALA A 16 -11.39 13.20 -6.50
C ALA A 16 -12.61 13.41 -7.41
N HIS A 17 -12.45 13.16 -8.71
CA HIS A 17 -13.56 13.24 -9.66
C HIS A 17 -14.67 12.23 -9.33
N ALA A 18 -14.32 10.97 -9.04
CA ALA A 18 -15.29 9.93 -8.68
C ALA A 18 -16.01 10.22 -7.35
N ALA A 19 -15.29 10.71 -6.34
CA ALA A 19 -15.86 11.11 -5.05
C ALA A 19 -16.87 12.26 -5.22
N SER A 20 -16.52 13.27 -6.03
CA SER A 20 -17.40 14.39 -6.37
C SER A 20 -18.70 13.92 -7.03
N LEU A 21 -18.63 13.04 -8.04
CA LEU A 21 -19.82 12.46 -8.69
C LEU A 21 -20.69 11.66 -7.69
N ALA A 22 -20.07 10.99 -6.73
CA ALA A 22 -20.75 10.21 -5.70
C ALA A 22 -21.27 11.07 -4.53
N ARG A 23 -20.99 12.39 -4.50
CA ARG A 23 -21.29 13.29 -3.38
C ARG A 23 -20.66 12.80 -2.06
N ARG A 24 -19.41 12.35 -2.13
CA ARG A 24 -18.59 11.95 -0.99
C ARG A 24 -17.37 12.84 -0.89
N ASP A 25 -16.81 12.96 0.31
CA ASP A 25 -15.53 13.63 0.51
C ASP A 25 -14.41 12.71 -0.02
N VAL A 26 -13.42 13.30 -0.68
CA VAL A 26 -12.28 12.55 -1.24
C VAL A 26 -11.49 11.83 -0.15
N GLU A 27 -11.46 12.43 1.04
CA GLU A 27 -10.79 11.92 2.24
C GLU A 27 -11.43 10.62 2.76
N ASP A 28 -12.67 10.30 2.36
CA ASP A 28 -13.29 9.01 2.67
C ASP A 28 -12.73 7.85 1.82
N VAL A 29 -11.82 8.13 0.88
CA VAL A 29 -11.22 7.14 -0.02
C VAL A 29 -9.72 7.06 0.21
N THR A 30 -9.26 5.95 0.78
CA THR A 30 -7.83 5.65 0.92
C THR A 30 -7.28 5.03 -0.36
N LEU A 31 -6.32 5.69 -1.00
CA LEU A 31 -5.53 5.09 -2.08
C LEU A 31 -4.46 4.16 -1.50
N ILE A 32 -4.55 2.87 -1.82
CA ILE A 32 -3.55 1.86 -1.46
C ILE A 32 -2.70 1.55 -2.70
N ALA A 33 -1.41 1.90 -2.66
CA ALA A 33 -0.48 1.61 -3.74
C ALA A 33 0.01 0.15 -3.69
N ILE A 34 -0.35 -0.67 -4.67
CA ILE A 34 0.07 -2.07 -4.72
C ILE A 34 1.52 -2.17 -5.22
N SER A 35 2.41 -2.60 -4.34
CA SER A 35 3.87 -2.62 -4.57
C SER A 35 4.46 -4.03 -4.76
N LYS A 36 3.61 -5.06 -4.88
CA LYS A 36 4.04 -6.43 -5.17
C LYS A 36 4.92 -6.46 -6.41
N THR A 37 5.94 -7.31 -6.42
CA THR A 37 6.94 -7.48 -7.47
C THR A 37 7.85 -6.26 -7.75
N HIS A 38 7.68 -5.16 -7.02
CA HIS A 38 8.58 -4.00 -7.10
C HIS A 38 9.62 -4.04 -5.97
N PRO A 39 10.91 -3.81 -6.27
CA PRO A 39 11.93 -3.70 -5.24
C PRO A 39 11.83 -2.36 -4.50
N ALA A 40 12.48 -2.26 -3.34
CA ALA A 40 12.42 -1.06 -2.50
C ALA A 40 12.80 0.22 -3.25
N GLU A 41 13.82 0.17 -4.12
CA GLU A 41 14.28 1.34 -4.87
C GLU A 41 13.22 1.88 -5.84
N ALA A 42 12.31 1.04 -6.32
CA ALA A 42 11.20 1.46 -7.17
C ALA A 42 10.03 2.06 -6.37
N ILE A 43 9.94 1.75 -5.07
CA ILE A 43 8.87 2.22 -4.17
C ILE A 43 9.25 3.59 -3.57
N VAL A 44 10.52 3.81 -3.25
CA VAL A 44 11.02 5.04 -2.61
C VAL A 44 10.57 6.33 -3.31
N PRO A 45 10.63 6.47 -4.65
CA PRO A 45 10.16 7.68 -5.32
C PRO A 45 8.69 7.99 -5.05
N LEU A 46 7.84 6.97 -4.90
CA LEU A 46 6.42 7.15 -4.63
C LEU A 46 6.16 7.56 -3.16
N ILE A 47 6.98 7.05 -2.24
CA ILE A 47 7.01 7.51 -0.85
C ILE A 47 7.43 8.99 -0.81
N GLU A 48 8.47 9.37 -1.54
CA GLU A 48 8.98 10.75 -1.57
C GLU A 48 7.95 11.74 -2.16
N THR A 49 7.00 11.26 -2.98
CA THR A 49 5.90 12.09 -3.51
C THR A 49 4.69 12.18 -2.57
N GLY A 50 4.70 11.52 -1.42
CA GLY A 50 3.65 11.62 -0.40
C GLY A 50 2.76 10.40 -0.22
N GLN A 51 2.90 9.34 -1.03
CA GLN A 51 2.15 8.11 -0.82
C GLN A 51 2.57 7.45 0.50
N ARG A 52 1.61 7.03 1.31
CA ARG A 52 1.87 6.40 2.63
C ARG A 52 1.26 5.02 2.82
N VAL A 53 0.15 4.72 2.14
CA VAL A 53 -0.53 3.42 2.29
C VAL A 53 -0.15 2.49 1.15
N PHE A 54 0.41 1.34 1.47
CA PHE A 54 0.90 0.37 0.49
C PHE A 54 0.29 -1.01 0.70
N GLY A 55 0.24 -1.79 -0.38
CA GLY A 55 -0.34 -3.12 -0.39
C GLY A 55 0.60 -4.18 -0.93
N GLU A 56 0.75 -5.28 -0.19
CA GLU A 56 1.48 -6.47 -0.62
C GLU A 56 0.61 -7.71 -0.71
N ASN A 57 1.00 -8.61 -1.61
CA ASN A 57 0.30 -9.88 -1.80
C ASN A 57 0.86 -11.02 -0.95
N ARG A 58 2.12 -10.95 -0.51
CA ARG A 58 2.83 -12.06 0.11
C ARG A 58 3.66 -11.57 1.29
N VAL A 59 3.48 -12.21 2.44
CA VAL A 59 4.24 -11.92 3.67
C VAL A 59 5.75 -12.05 3.45
N GLN A 60 6.20 -13.12 2.78
CA GLN A 60 7.62 -13.35 2.51
C GLN A 60 8.27 -12.25 1.66
N GLU A 61 7.55 -11.74 0.66
CA GLU A 61 8.05 -10.63 -0.15
C GLU A 61 8.15 -9.36 0.70
N ALA A 62 7.13 -9.13 1.53
CA ALA A 62 7.09 -7.94 2.36
C ALA A 62 8.20 -7.91 3.41
N GLN A 63 8.46 -9.05 4.07
CA GLN A 63 9.55 -9.22 5.04
C GLN A 63 10.92 -8.87 4.45
N GLY A 64 11.11 -9.06 3.14
CA GLY A 64 12.37 -8.80 2.47
C GLY A 64 12.66 -7.32 2.20
N LYS A 65 11.67 -6.41 2.30
CA LYS A 65 11.85 -5.01 1.90
C LYS A 65 11.20 -3.97 2.83
N TRP A 66 10.08 -4.29 3.45
CA TRP A 66 9.30 -3.31 4.21
C TRP A 66 9.88 -2.92 5.58
N PRO A 67 10.54 -3.80 6.34
CA PRO A 67 11.11 -3.40 7.64
C PRO A 67 12.07 -2.20 7.53
N GLU A 68 12.97 -2.21 6.55
CA GLU A 68 13.90 -1.09 6.32
C GLU A 68 13.18 0.18 5.84
N LEU A 69 12.15 0.04 5.00
CA LEU A 69 11.35 1.17 4.54
C LEU A 69 10.54 1.81 5.68
N GLN A 70 9.92 1.01 6.56
CA GLN A 70 9.16 1.49 7.70
C GLN A 70 10.07 2.13 8.76
N GLU A 71 11.30 1.64 8.94
CA GLU A 71 12.29 2.31 9.80
C GLU A 71 12.66 3.70 9.26
N ARG A 72 12.82 3.83 7.94
CA ARG A 72 13.11 5.12 7.28
C ARG A 72 11.90 6.06 7.20
N TYR A 73 10.70 5.50 7.10
CA TYR A 73 9.43 6.21 6.89
C TYR A 73 8.36 5.67 7.84
N PRO A 74 8.36 6.12 9.11
CA PRO A 74 7.52 5.54 10.16
C PRO A 74 6.02 5.84 10.02
N ASP A 75 5.63 6.68 9.06
CA ASP A 75 4.25 7.04 8.74
C ASP A 75 3.65 6.19 7.61
N ILE A 76 4.36 5.14 7.18
CA ILE A 76 3.85 4.18 6.20
C ILE A 76 2.91 3.18 6.86
N GLU A 77 1.76 2.95 6.21
CA GLU A 77 0.84 1.86 6.53
C GLU A 77 0.96 0.76 5.47
N LEU A 78 1.17 -0.48 5.91
CA LEU A 78 1.34 -1.64 5.06
C LEU A 78 0.18 -2.62 5.21
N HIS A 79 -0.49 -2.89 4.09
CA HIS A 79 -1.69 -3.71 4.04
C HIS A 79 -1.42 -5.04 3.32
N LEU A 80 -1.83 -6.16 3.93
CA LEU A 80 -1.84 -7.46 3.26
C LEU A 80 -3.15 -7.58 2.47
N VAL A 81 -3.04 -7.48 1.14
CA VAL A 81 -4.18 -7.58 0.21
C VAL A 81 -4.26 -8.96 -0.48
N GLY A 82 -3.20 -9.75 -0.38
CA GLY A 82 -3.18 -11.13 -0.84
C GLY A 82 -3.64 -12.12 0.23
N GLN A 83 -3.85 -13.37 -0.18
CA GLN A 83 -4.32 -14.44 0.71
C GLN A 83 -3.31 -14.72 1.85
N LEU A 84 -3.81 -14.75 3.09
CA LEU A 84 -3.03 -15.11 4.27
C LEU A 84 -2.92 -16.63 4.42
N GLN A 85 -1.69 -17.14 4.41
CA GLN A 85 -1.42 -18.55 4.72
C GLN A 85 -1.37 -18.73 6.25
N SER A 86 -1.99 -19.80 6.77
CA SER A 86 -2.08 -20.01 8.24
C SER A 86 -0.72 -20.08 8.93
N ASN A 87 0.29 -20.66 8.28
CA ASN A 87 1.66 -20.74 8.80
C ASN A 87 2.43 -19.40 8.74
N LYS A 88 1.78 -18.33 8.27
CA LYS A 88 2.33 -16.97 8.16
C LYS A 88 1.50 -15.93 8.92
N ALA A 89 0.55 -16.38 9.75
CA ALA A 89 -0.29 -15.49 10.54
C ALA A 89 0.53 -14.61 11.49
N ASP A 90 1.43 -15.22 12.26
CA ASP A 90 2.27 -14.49 13.23
C ASP A 90 3.16 -13.45 12.54
N ASP A 91 3.82 -13.86 11.45
CA ASP A 91 4.63 -12.98 10.61
C ASP A 91 3.80 -11.82 10.03
N ALA A 92 2.56 -12.10 9.61
CA ALA A 92 1.69 -11.08 9.04
C ALA A 92 1.25 -10.05 10.07
N VAL A 93 0.83 -10.49 11.26
CA VAL A 93 0.38 -9.60 12.34
C VAL A 93 1.53 -8.73 12.86
N ALA A 94 2.76 -9.21 12.80
CA ALA A 94 3.93 -8.44 13.22
C ALA A 94 4.35 -7.36 12.21
N LEU A 95 4.05 -7.55 10.92
CA LEU A 95 4.55 -6.71 9.83
C LEU A 95 3.50 -5.78 9.22
N PHE A 96 2.24 -6.20 9.16
CA PHE A 96 1.18 -5.48 8.46
C PHE A 96 0.26 -4.76 9.43
N ASP A 97 -0.11 -3.54 9.08
CA ASP A 97 -1.07 -2.72 9.81
C ASP A 97 -2.51 -3.18 9.57
N CYS A 98 -2.78 -3.75 8.40
CA CYS A 98 -4.11 -4.25 8.02
C CYS A 98 -4.04 -5.53 7.19
N ILE A 99 -4.96 -6.47 7.44
CA ILE A 99 -5.11 -7.72 6.67
C ILE A 99 -6.50 -7.74 6.04
N HIS A 100 -6.56 -7.58 4.72
CA HIS A 100 -7.83 -7.46 3.98
C HIS A 100 -8.45 -8.82 3.62
N SER A 101 -7.67 -9.90 3.70
CA SER A 101 -8.02 -11.21 3.14
C SER A 101 -8.55 -12.22 4.17
N LEU A 102 -9.31 -11.77 5.17
CA LEU A 102 -9.89 -12.67 6.18
C LEU A 102 -11.15 -13.34 5.60
N ASP A 103 -11.00 -14.52 5.03
CA ASP A 103 -12.07 -15.23 4.32
C ASP A 103 -12.42 -16.62 4.90
N ARG A 104 -11.74 -17.06 5.96
CA ARG A 104 -11.96 -18.34 6.62
C ARG A 104 -12.42 -18.13 8.07
N SER A 105 -13.57 -18.70 8.40
CA SER A 105 -14.16 -18.84 9.74
C SER A 105 -13.78 -20.15 10.40
#